data_AF-X1C2V5-F1
#
_entry.id   AF-X1C2V5-F1
#
_cell.length_a   1.000
_cell.length_b   1.000
_cell.length_c   1.000
_cell.angle_alpha   90.00
_cell.angle_beta   90.00
_cell.angle_gamma   90.00
#
_symmetry.space_group_name_H-M   'P 1'
#
loop_
_entity.id
_entity.type
_entity.pdbx_description
1 polymer ?
#
loop_
_entity_poly.entity_id
_entity_poly.type
_entity_poly.pdbx_seq_one_letter_code
_entity_poly.pdbx_strand_id
1 'polypeptide(L)'
;MTGALWAALAGIGFGFFQAFNRRAKTGFTVFGATFILLTISALILALASIATEDLSILPHIPPLAYVNFGLAGFIHFFLGWTFLNISQKKVGASRTGALIGATPLFASIVAILAFGEYLSVPVLLE
;
A
#
# COMPACT_ATOMS: atom_id res chain seq x y z
N MET A 1 10.63 20.79 1.17
CA MET A 1 9.42 20.45 1.95
C MET A 1 9.81 19.42 3.01
N THR A 2 9.33 19.52 4.24
CA THR A 2 9.70 18.58 5.32
C THR A 2 8.97 17.24 5.15
N GLY A 3 9.58 16.14 5.60
CA GLY A 3 8.96 14.80 5.54
C GLY A 3 7.63 14.72 6.31
N ALA A 4 7.51 15.45 7.42
CA ALA A 4 6.28 15.51 8.22
C ALA A 4 5.09 16.07 7.41
N LEU A 5 5.32 17.09 6.58
CA LEU A 5 4.25 17.64 5.73
C LEU A 5 3.76 16.61 4.70
N TRP A 6 4.69 15.88 4.06
CA TRP A 6 4.35 14.81 3.14
C TRP A 6 3.57 13.68 3.82
N ALA A 7 3.98 13.28 5.04
CA ALA A 7 3.27 12.27 5.82
C ALA A 7 1.84 12.72 6.17
N ALA A 8 1.66 13.98 6.59
CA ALA A 8 0.34 14.53 6.88
C ALA A 8 -0.56 14.55 5.62
N LEU A 9 -0.04 15.02 4.49
CA LEU A 9 -0.77 15.04 3.22
C LEU A 9 -1.14 13.62 2.77
N ALA A 10 -0.22 12.66 2.90
CA ALA A 10 -0.47 11.26 2.59
C ALA A 10 -1.56 10.66 3.49
N GLY A 11 -1.52 10.94 4.80
CA GLY A 11 -2.54 10.47 5.75
C GLY A 11 -3.93 11.03 5.45
N ILE A 12 -4.02 12.33 5.15
CA ILE A 12 -5.29 12.97 4.75
C ILE A 12 -5.80 12.36 3.43
N GLY A 13 -4.94 12.27 2.42
CA GLY A 13 -5.29 11.68 1.13
C GLY A 13 -5.75 10.23 1.26
N PHE A 14 -5.06 9.44 2.08
CA PHE A 14 -5.44 8.06 2.37
C PHE A 14 -6.79 7.98 3.08
N GLY A 15 -7.06 8.84 4.07
CA GLY A 15 -8.35 8.91 4.75
C GLY A 15 -9.52 9.19 3.80
N PHE A 16 -9.37 10.21 2.94
CA PHE A 16 -10.36 10.51 1.90
C PHE A 16 -10.55 9.33 0.95
N PHE A 17 -9.44 8.76 0.44
CA PHE A 17 -9.48 7.60 -0.43
C PHE A 17 -10.28 6.45 0.20
N GLN A 18 -10.08 6.15 1.49
CA GLN A 18 -10.82 5.07 2.16
C GLN A 18 -12.33 5.33 2.21
N ALA A 19 -12.76 6.57 2.43
CA ALA A 19 -14.18 6.94 2.45
C ALA A 19 -14.80 6.86 1.05
N PHE A 20 -14.15 7.45 0.04
CA PHE A 20 -14.61 7.45 -1.35
C PHE A 20 -14.58 6.05 -1.95
N ASN A 21 -13.50 5.29 -1.77
CA ASN A 21 -13.35 3.95 -2.31
C ASN A 21 -14.48 3.04 -1.80
N ARG A 22 -14.84 3.11 -0.50
CA ARG A 22 -15.99 2.35 0.01
C ARG A 22 -17.29 2.67 -0.74
N ARG A 23 -17.54 3.94 -1.03
CA ARG A 23 -18.74 4.38 -1.76
C ARG A 23 -18.68 4.04 -3.25
N ALA A 24 -17.53 4.21 -3.90
CA ALA A 24 -17.35 3.91 -5.33
C ALA A 24 -17.54 2.42 -5.64
N LYS A 25 -17.25 1.55 -4.68
CA LYS A 25 -17.37 0.09 -4.85
C LYS A 25 -18.79 -0.46 -4.74
N THR A 26 -19.80 0.33 -4.36
CA THR A 26 -21.19 -0.17 -4.35
C THR A 26 -21.62 -0.55 -5.76
N GLY A 27 -21.99 -1.82 -5.96
CA GLY A 27 -22.35 -2.37 -7.27
C GLY A 27 -21.28 -3.24 -7.93
N PHE A 28 -20.04 -3.23 -7.41
CA PHE A 28 -18.96 -4.07 -7.92
C PHE A 28 -18.74 -5.33 -7.06
N THR A 29 -18.25 -6.40 -7.69
CA THR A 29 -17.63 -7.50 -6.95
C THR A 29 -16.31 -7.02 -6.33
N VAL A 30 -15.87 -7.67 -5.25
CA VAL A 30 -14.60 -7.32 -4.59
C VAL A 30 -13.42 -7.40 -5.57
N PHE A 31 -13.39 -8.45 -6.40
CA PHE A 31 -12.36 -8.62 -7.41
C PHE A 31 -12.43 -7.55 -8.50
N GLY A 32 -13.63 -7.23 -9.00
CA GLY A 32 -13.79 -6.17 -10.00
C GLY A 32 -13.35 -4.79 -9.47
N ALA A 33 -13.76 -4.45 -8.25
CA ALA A 33 -13.30 -3.25 -7.57
C ALA A 33 -11.77 -3.19 -7.39
N THR A 34 -11.17 -4.32 -6.99
CA THR A 34 -9.71 -4.40 -6.80
C THR A 34 -8.99 -4.29 -8.14
N PHE A 35 -9.47 -4.97 -9.18
CA PHE A 35 -8.86 -4.91 -10.51
C PHE A 35 -8.85 -3.48 -11.07
N ILE A 36 -9.98 -2.76 -10.97
CA ILE A 36 -10.07 -1.36 -11.42
C ILE A 36 -9.10 -0.48 -10.63
N LEU A 37 -9.09 -0.61 -9.30
CA LEU A 37 -8.18 0.13 -8.43
C LEU A 37 -6.72 -0.08 -8.85
N LEU A 38 -6.30 -1.35 -8.99
CA LEU A 38 -4.92 -1.69 -9.33
C LEU A 38 -4.53 -1.23 -10.74
N THR A 39 -5.45 -1.32 -11.69
CA THR A 39 -5.21 -0.85 -13.06
C THR A 39 -4.96 0.65 -13.07
N ILE A 40 -5.84 1.43 -12.43
CA ILE A 40 -5.70 2.89 -12.37
C ILE A 40 -4.43 3.29 -11.61
N SER A 41 -4.17 2.66 -10.45
CA SER A 41 -2.95 2.93 -9.67
C SER A 41 -1.69 2.59 -10.44
N ALA A 42 -1.65 1.47 -11.16
CA ALA A 42 -0.50 1.08 -11.97
C ALA A 42 -0.24 2.09 -13.10
N LEU A 43 -1.29 2.56 -13.79
CA LEU A 43 -1.15 3.59 -14.82
C LEU A 43 -0.63 4.91 -14.26
N ILE A 44 -1.17 5.37 -13.13
CA ILE A 44 -0.72 6.62 -12.49
C ILE A 44 0.74 6.51 -12.04
N LEU A 45 1.12 5.39 -11.41
CA LEU A 45 2.50 5.15 -10.99
C LEU A 45 3.45 5.04 -12.17
N ALA A 46 3.06 4.36 -13.26
CA ALA A 46 3.87 4.28 -14.47
C ALA A 46 4.11 5.67 -15.08
N LEU A 47 3.07 6.51 -15.16
CA LEU A 47 3.20 7.89 -15.64
C LEU A 47 4.10 8.72 -14.73
N ALA A 48 3.96 8.60 -13.41
CA ALA A 48 4.81 9.28 -12.45
C ALA A 48 6.27 8.84 -12.60
N SER A 49 6.53 7.54 -12.74
CA SER A 49 7.88 7.00 -12.96
C SER A 49 8.49 7.49 -14.26
N ILE A 50 7.73 7.52 -15.38
CA ILE A 50 8.21 8.09 -16.65
C ILE A 50 8.59 9.57 -16.49
N ALA A 51 7.86 10.31 -15.67
CA ALA A 51 8.10 11.74 -15.47
C ALA A 51 9.25 12.06 -14.50
N THR A 52 9.66 11.12 -13.64
CA THR A 52 10.53 11.42 -12.49
C THR A 52 11.76 10.54 -12.36
N GLU A 53 11.76 9.33 -12.93
CA GLU A 53 12.81 8.32 -12.73
C GLU A 53 13.63 8.09 -14.01
N ASP A 54 14.85 7.59 -13.84
CA ASP A 54 15.71 7.18 -14.96
C ASP A 54 15.35 5.76 -15.43
N LEU A 55 14.71 5.66 -16.59
CA LEU A 55 14.30 4.38 -17.17
C LEU A 55 15.42 3.66 -17.95
N SER A 56 16.55 4.33 -18.18
CA SER A 56 17.67 3.75 -18.93
C SER A 56 18.32 2.56 -18.21
N ILE A 57 18.10 2.45 -16.90
CA ILE A 57 18.61 1.34 -16.08
C ILE A 57 17.86 0.03 -16.35
N LEU A 58 16.60 0.09 -16.83
CA LEU A 58 15.73 -1.09 -16.91
C LEU A 58 16.36 -2.27 -17.68
N PRO A 59 16.98 -2.09 -18.87
CA PRO A 59 17.59 -3.20 -19.60
C PRO A 59 18.74 -3.90 -18.88
N HIS A 60 19.32 -3.25 -17.86
CA HIS A 60 20.46 -3.76 -17.09
C HIS A 60 20.05 -4.43 -15.78
N ILE A 61 18.75 -4.44 -15.45
CA ILE A 61 18.25 -5.04 -14.22
C ILE A 61 18.27 -6.58 -14.34
N PRO A 62 18.77 -7.31 -13.32
CA PRO A 62 18.72 -8.77 -13.31
C PRO A 62 17.28 -9.29 -13.47
N PRO A 63 17.03 -10.34 -14.28
CA PRO A 63 15.69 -10.93 -14.46
C PRO A 63 14.98 -11.26 -13.14
N LEU A 64 15.74 -11.69 -12.14
CA LEU A 64 15.24 -12.02 -10.81
C LEU A 64 14.62 -10.81 -10.07
N ALA A 65 15.09 -9.59 -10.33
CA ALA A 65 14.50 -8.40 -9.72
C ALA A 65 13.06 -8.19 -10.22
N TYR A 66 12.77 -8.42 -11.50
CA TYR A 66 11.39 -8.37 -12.01
C TYR A 66 10.48 -9.39 -11.32
N VAL A 67 11.00 -10.60 -11.08
CA VAL A 67 10.26 -11.62 -10.34
C VAL A 67 10.01 -11.18 -8.90
N ASN A 68 11.04 -10.69 -8.21
CA ASN A 68 10.93 -10.25 -6.81
C ASN A 68 9.96 -9.06 -6.67
N PHE A 69 10.08 -8.03 -7.51
CA PHE A 69 9.16 -6.90 -7.52
C PHE A 69 7.75 -7.31 -7.94
N GLY A 70 7.62 -8.23 -8.90
CA GLY A 70 6.33 -8.79 -9.31
C GLY A 70 5.64 -9.53 -8.16
N LEU A 71 6.36 -10.37 -7.43
CA LEU A 71 5.85 -11.09 -6.25
C LEU A 71 5.52 -10.15 -5.10
N ALA A 72 6.41 -9.21 -4.79
CA ALA A 72 6.16 -8.20 -3.76
C ALA A 72 4.93 -7.35 -4.11
N GLY A 73 4.80 -6.95 -5.37
CA GLY A 73 3.65 -6.23 -5.90
C GLY A 73 2.38 -7.08 -5.83
N PHE A 74 2.42 -8.36 -6.17
CA PHE A 74 1.27 -9.25 -6.05
C PHE A 74 0.81 -9.40 -4.59
N ILE A 75 1.72 -9.63 -3.65
CA ILE A 75 1.38 -9.77 -2.23
C ILE A 75 0.83 -8.45 -1.68
N HIS A 76 1.53 -7.34 -1.91
CA HIS A 76 1.14 -6.05 -1.37
C HIS A 76 -0.13 -5.51 -2.04
N PHE A 77 -0.13 -5.42 -3.36
CA PHE A 77 -1.21 -4.78 -4.09
C PHE A 77 -2.39 -5.73 -4.30
N PHE A 78 -2.19 -6.91 -4.87
CA PHE A 78 -3.31 -7.79 -5.16
C PHE A 78 -3.93 -8.39 -3.90
N LEU A 79 -3.15 -9.10 -3.08
CA LEU A 79 -3.69 -9.71 -1.86
C LEU A 79 -4.08 -8.64 -0.83
N GLY A 80 -3.20 -7.67 -0.58
CA GLY A 80 -3.46 -6.59 0.38
C GLY A 80 -4.75 -5.81 0.08
N TRP A 81 -4.92 -5.28 -1.14
CA TRP A 81 -6.14 -4.54 -1.48
C TRP A 81 -7.38 -5.43 -1.56
N THR A 82 -7.25 -6.69 -1.99
CA THR A 82 -8.37 -7.63 -1.98
C THR A 82 -8.87 -7.86 -0.56
N PHE A 83 -7.97 -8.19 0.38
CA PHE A 83 -8.33 -8.42 1.78
C PHE A 83 -8.86 -7.15 2.46
N LEU A 84 -8.32 -5.98 2.11
CA LEU A 84 -8.86 -4.71 2.56
C LEU A 84 -10.29 -4.51 2.07
N ASN A 85 -10.55 -4.77 0.78
CA ASN A 85 -11.87 -4.61 0.18
C ASN A 85 -12.89 -5.59 0.79
N ILE A 86 -12.48 -6.83 1.06
CA ILE A 86 -13.28 -7.81 1.82
C ILE A 86 -13.60 -7.27 3.21
N SER A 87 -12.59 -6.78 3.93
CA SER A 87 -12.74 -6.26 5.30
C SER A 87 -13.68 -5.05 5.33
N GLN A 88 -13.50 -4.08 4.44
CA GLN A 88 -14.38 -2.91 4.33
C GLN A 88 -15.82 -3.31 3.99
N LYS A 89 -16.03 -4.36 3.19
CA LYS A 89 -17.38 -4.88 2.90
C LYS A 89 -18.03 -5.52 4.13
N LYS A 90 -17.25 -6.19 4.99
CA LYS A 90 -17.73 -6.87 6.19
C LYS A 90 -17.96 -5.94 7.39
N VAL A 91 -16.99 -5.08 7.70
CA VAL A 91 -16.99 -4.27 8.94
C VAL A 91 -17.00 -2.76 8.70
N GLY A 92 -16.96 -2.32 7.44
CA GLY A 92 -16.97 -0.92 7.06
C GLY A 92 -15.60 -0.23 7.08
N ALA A 93 -15.53 0.95 6.44
CA ALA A 93 -14.29 1.71 6.28
C ALA A 93 -13.69 2.21 7.60
N SER A 94 -14.53 2.67 8.55
CA SER A 94 -14.04 3.18 9.84
C SER A 94 -13.32 2.10 10.66
N ARG A 95 -13.95 0.92 10.83
CA ARG A 95 -13.33 -0.21 11.56
C ARG A 95 -12.12 -0.78 10.83
N THR A 96 -12.21 -0.91 9.51
CA THR A 96 -11.06 -1.39 8.71
C THR A 96 -9.90 -0.40 8.79
N GLY A 97 -10.16 0.90 8.73
CA GLY A 97 -9.15 1.95 8.87
C GLY A 97 -8.46 1.92 10.23
N ALA A 98 -9.21 1.72 11.32
CA ALA A 98 -8.63 1.54 12.65
C ALA A 98 -7.70 0.31 12.71
N LEU A 99 -8.07 -0.81 12.08
CA LEU A 99 -7.24 -2.01 12.01
C LEU A 99 -5.96 -1.81 11.18
N ILE A 100 -6.00 -0.99 10.13
CA ILE A 100 -4.78 -0.59 9.39
C ILE A 100 -3.81 0.17 10.30
N GLY A 101 -4.31 0.85 11.35
CA GLY A 101 -3.46 1.45 12.37
C GLY A 101 -2.52 0.47 13.06
N ALA A 102 -2.81 -0.84 13.04
CA ALA A 102 -1.92 -1.88 13.58
C ALA A 102 -0.80 -2.30 12.60
N THR A 103 -0.79 -1.81 11.36
CA THR A 103 0.23 -2.18 10.35
C THR A 103 1.67 -1.95 10.84
N PRO A 104 2.01 -0.86 11.55
CA PRO A 104 3.36 -0.65 12.09
C PRO A 104 3.83 -1.76 13.04
N LEU A 105 2.92 -2.36 13.82
CA LEU A 105 3.26 -3.48 14.70
C LEU A 105 3.67 -4.71 13.87
N PHE A 106 2.89 -5.06 12.84
CA PHE A 106 3.23 -6.17 11.95
C PHE A 106 4.52 -5.90 11.17
N ALA A 107 4.71 -4.66 10.70
CA ALA A 107 5.94 -4.26 10.03
C ALA A 107 7.16 -4.41 10.96
N SER A 108 7.02 -4.06 12.24
CA SER A 108 8.08 -4.22 13.25
C SER A 108 8.43 -5.69 13.49
N ILE A 109 7.42 -6.57 13.56
CA ILE A 109 7.64 -8.02 13.68
C ILE A 109 8.39 -8.55 12.45
N VAL A 110 7.98 -8.14 11.24
CA VAL A 110 8.68 -8.51 10.00
C VAL A 110 10.11 -7.98 10.01
N ALA A 111 10.34 -6.75 10.46
CA ALA A 111 11.68 -6.17 10.51
C ALA A 111 12.62 -6.95 11.45
N ILE A 112 12.13 -7.35 12.62
CA ILE A 112 12.88 -8.20 13.55
C ILE A 112 13.20 -9.55 12.90
N LEU A 113 12.20 -10.22 12.32
CA LEU A 113 12.36 -11.59 11.81
C LEU A 113 13.18 -11.66 10.51
N ALA A 114 13.02 -10.68 9.62
CA ALA A 114 13.64 -10.69 8.29
C ALA A 114 14.98 -9.96 8.27
N PHE A 115 15.14 -8.89 9.05
CA PHE A 115 16.30 -8.00 8.99
C PHE A 115 17.09 -7.92 10.31
N GLY A 116 16.56 -8.48 11.41
CA GLY A 116 17.19 -8.35 12.73
C GLY A 116 17.15 -6.92 13.28
N GLU A 117 16.22 -6.10 12.79
CA GLU A 117 16.07 -4.69 13.17
C GLU A 117 15.09 -4.55 14.33
N TYR A 118 15.55 -3.96 15.43
CA TYR A 118 14.76 -3.80 16.66
C TYR A 118 14.34 -2.34 16.86
N LEU A 119 13.11 -2.14 17.33
CA LEU A 119 12.67 -0.83 17.82
C LEU A 119 13.41 -0.48 19.11
N SER A 120 13.85 0.77 19.21
CA SER A 120 14.40 1.29 20.46
C SER A 120 13.30 1.48 21.51
N VAL A 121 13.65 1.39 22.79
CA VAL A 121 12.69 1.55 23.91
C VAL A 121 11.91 2.87 23.83
N PRO A 122 12.51 4.03 23.51
CA PRO A 122 11.74 5.27 23.35
C PRO A 122 10.64 5.17 22.28
N VAL A 123 10.90 4.51 21.16
CA VAL A 123 9.93 4.35 20.05
C VAL A 123 8.78 3.39 20.42
N LEU A 124 8.99 2.48 21.38
CA LEU A 124 7.95 1.60 21.88
C LEU A 124 7.02 2.26 22.91
N LEU A 125 7.44 3.40 23.48
CA LEU A 125 6.72 4.09 24.55
C LEU A 125 5.94 5.33 24.07
N GLU A 126 6.14 5.74 22.81
CA GLU A 126 5.33 6.74 22.10
C GLU A 126 4.08 6.11 21.46
#